data_AF-F3FN25-F1
#
_entry.id   AF-F3FN25-F1
#
_cell.length_a   1.000
_cell.length_b   1.000
_cell.length_c   1.000
_cell.angle_alpha   90.00
_cell.angle_beta   90.00
_cell.angle_gamma   90.00
#
_symmetry.space_group_name_H-M   'P 1'
#
loop_
_entity.id
_entity.type
_entity.pdbx_description
1 polymer ?
#
loop_
_entity_poly.entity_id
_entity_poly.type
_entity_poly.pdbx_seq_one_letter_code
_entity_poly.pdbx_strand_id
1 'polypeptide(L)' 'HILSVAPPGSTQLSQLNLIRPGDMVAGSNWQLNSLDDSRALFSINGSTRILPLRP' A
#
# COMPACT_ATOMS: atom_id res chain seq x y z
N HIS A 1 7.66 -3.65 -9.03
CA HIS A 1 7.81 -2.90 -7.78
C HIS A 1 7.03 -3.58 -6.65
N ILE A 2 7.49 -3.45 -5.41
CA ILE A 2 6.79 -3.90 -4.20
C ILE A 2 6.69 -2.72 -3.23
N LEU A 3 5.65 -2.68 -2.42
CA LEU A 3 5.51 -1.69 -1.35
C LEU A 3 5.49 -2.40 0.00
N SER A 4 6.33 -1.93 0.91
CA SER A 4 6.31 -2.38 2.31
C SER A 4 5.31 -1.54 3.09
N VAL A 5 4.26 -2.17 3.63
CA VAL A 5 3.24 -1.52 4.45
C VAL A 5 3.33 -2.01 5.87
N ALA A 6 3.34 -1.07 6.82
CA ALA A 6 3.14 -1.34 8.23
C ALA A 6 1.64 -1.28 8.55
N PRO A 7 1.00 -2.39 8.98
CA PRO A 7 -0.34 -2.31 9.56
C PRO A 7 -0.41 -1.35 10.75
N PRO A 8 -1.57 -0.73 11.03
CA PRO A 8 -1.75 0.09 12.21
C PRO A 8 -1.33 -0.65 13.50
N GLY A 9 -0.54 0.01 14.35
CA GLY A 9 -0.02 -0.57 15.60
C GLY A 9 1.27 -1.39 15.46
N SER A 10 1.82 -1.51 14.25
CA SER A 10 3.12 -2.17 14.04
C SER A 10 4.26 -1.36 14.67
N THR A 11 5.18 -2.05 15.34
CA THR A 11 6.37 -1.46 15.98
C THR A 11 7.66 -2.17 15.58
N GLN A 12 7.57 -3.29 14.86
CA GLN A 12 8.72 -4.11 14.46
C GLN A 12 8.76 -4.32 12.95
N LEU A 13 9.97 -4.39 12.38
CA LEU A 13 10.16 -4.58 10.93
C LEU A 13 9.61 -5.93 10.43
N SER A 14 9.62 -6.97 11.27
CA SER A 14 9.07 -8.28 10.94
C SER A 14 7.55 -8.27 10.73
N GLN A 15 6.86 -7.19 11.12
CA GLN A 15 5.42 -7.01 10.95
C GLN A 15 5.06 -6.31 9.63
N LEU A 16 6.05 -5.89 8.83
CA LEU A 16 5.80 -5.26 7.55
C LEU A 16 5.27 -6.29 6.54
N ASN A 17 4.22 -5.91 5.83
CA ASN A 17 3.69 -6.69 4.72
C ASN A 17 4.23 -6.15 3.40
N LEU A 18 4.60 -7.05 2.51
CA LEU A 18 4.98 -6.71 1.15
C LEU A 18 3.77 -6.91 0.25
N ILE A 19 3.36 -5.84 -0.43
CA ILE A 19 2.22 -5.87 -1.35
C ILE A 19 2.63 -5.49 -2.77
N ARG A 20 1.92 -6.05 -3.74
CA ARG A 20 2.05 -5.80 -5.19
C ARG A 20 0.74 -5.23 -5.75
N PRO A 21 0.77 -4.61 -6.93
CA PRO A 21 -0.45 -4.29 -7.67
C PRO A 21 -1.37 -5.52 -7.78
N GLY A 22 -2.63 -5.36 -7.38
CA GLY A 22 -3.62 -6.42 -7.21
C GLY A 22 -3.91 -6.77 -5.75
N ASP A 23 -2.93 -6.63 -4.86
CA ASP A 23 -3.03 -7.05 -3.46
C ASP A 23 -3.83 -6.06 -2.60
N MET A 24 -4.51 -6.60 -1.58
CA MET A 24 -5.11 -5.81 -0.51
C MET A 24 -4.11 -5.59 0.63
N VAL A 25 -4.11 -4.39 1.20
CA VAL A 25 -3.37 -4.08 2.42
C VAL A 25 -4.06 -4.77 3.59
N ALA A 26 -3.32 -5.66 4.28
CA ALA A 26 -3.84 -6.44 5.40
C ALA A 26 -4.51 -5.57 6.48
N GLY A 27 -5.71 -5.97 6.90
CA GLY A 27 -6.48 -5.26 7.93
C GLY A 27 -7.12 -3.95 7.46
N SER A 28 -7.21 -3.72 6.15
CA SER A 28 -7.86 -2.52 5.59
C SER A 28 -8.69 -2.86 4.34
N ASN A 29 -9.42 -1.85 3.85
CA ASN A 29 -10.16 -1.89 2.59
C ASN A 29 -9.36 -1.25 1.43
N TRP A 30 -8.04 -1.15 1.56
CA TRP A 30 -7.16 -0.56 0.55
C TRP A 30 -6.64 -1.65 -0.37
N GLN A 31 -6.83 -1.47 -1.67
CA GLN A 31 -6.23 -2.33 -2.70
C GLN A 31 -5.21 -1.51 -3.48
N LEU A 32 -4.00 -2.05 -3.67
CA LEU A 32 -2.99 -1.43 -4.51
C LEU A 32 -3.32 -1.72 -5.98
N ASN A 33 -3.66 -0.70 -6.76
CA ASN A 33 -3.97 -0.87 -8.19
C ASN A 33 -2.73 -0.79 -9.07
N SER A 34 -1.83 0.16 -8.78
CA SER A 34 -0.58 0.32 -9.51
C SER A 34 0.51 0.95 -8.65
N LEU A 35 1.75 0.68 -9.02
CA LEU A 35 2.94 1.15 -8.33
C LEU A 35 4.04 1.43 -9.35
N ASP A 36 4.46 2.69 -9.42
CA ASP A 36 5.59 3.17 -10.22
C ASP A 36 6.63 3.85 -9.32
N ASP A 37 7.73 4.35 -9.90
CA ASP A 37 8.86 4.94 -9.16
C ASP A 37 8.52 6.26 -8.45
N SER A 38 7.35 6.84 -8.73
CA SER A 38 6.94 8.16 -8.26
C SER A 38 5.70 8.14 -7.39
N ARG A 39 4.81 7.15 -7.57
CA ARG A 39 3.51 7.09 -6.89
C ARG A 39 2.96 5.67 -6.76
N ALA A 40 2.11 5.51 -5.76
CA ALA A 40 1.24 4.36 -5.57
C ALA A 40 -0.23 4.78 -5.75
N LEU A 41 -1.01 3.98 -6.50
CA LEU A 41 -2.44 4.18 -6.67
C LEU A 41 -3.20 3.13 -5.87
N PHE A 42 -4.07 3.59 -4.97
CA PHE A 42 -4.91 2.73 -4.16
C PHE A 42 -6.39 2.90 -4.50
N SER A 43 -7.13 1.81 -4.57
CA SER A 43 -8.58 1.82 -4.43
C SER A 43 -8.94 1.76 -2.95
N ILE A 44 -9.78 2.68 -2.49
CA ILE A 44 -10.33 2.70 -1.13
C ILE A 44 -11.84 2.88 -1.28
N ASN A 45 -12.64 1.88 -0.91
CA ASN A 45 -14.11 1.92 -1.06
C ASN A 45 -14.56 2.36 -2.47
N GLY A 46 -13.90 1.86 -3.51
CA GLY A 46 -14.18 2.21 -4.91
C GLY A 46 -13.67 3.58 -5.37
N SER A 47 -13.07 4.39 -4.48
CA SER A 47 -12.42 5.65 -4.85
C SER A 47 -10.92 5.46 -5.05
N THR A 48 -10.38 6.04 -6.12
CA THR A 48 -8.92 6.03 -6.34
C THR A 48 -8.23 7.13 -5.51
N ARG A 49 -7.19 6.76 -4.78
CA ARG A 49 -6.25 7.66 -4.10
C ARG A 49 -4.85 7.49 -4.67
N ILE A 50 -4.14 8.60 -4.78
CA ILE A 50 -2.76 8.64 -5.28
C ILE A 50 -1.87 9.07 -4.12
N LEU A 51 -0.84 8.30 -3.84
CA LEU A 51 0.18 8.60 -2.84
C LEU A 51 1.52 8.80 -3.55
N PRO A 52 2.15 9.99 -3.48
CA PRO A 52 3.51 10.16 -3.96
C PRO A 52 4.49 9.38 -3.07
N LEU A 53 5.48 8.76 -3.69
CA LEU A 53 6.54 8.00 -2.98
C LEU A 53 7.79 8.85 -2.69
N ARG A 54 7.88 10.01 -3.35
CA ARG A 54 8.93 10.98 -3.07
C ARG A 54 8.54 11.80 -1.83
N PRO A 55 9.49 12.09 -0.93
CA PRO A 55 9.25 12.90 0.27
C PRO A 55 8.67 14.28 -0.04
#